data_AF-A0A963WWK3-F1
#
_entry.id   AF-A0A963WWK3-F1
#
_cell.length_a   1.000
_cell.length_b   1.000
_cell.length_c   1.000
_cell.angle_alpha   90.00
_cell.angle_beta   90.00
_cell.angle_gamma   90.00
#
_symmetry.space_group_name_H-M   'P 1'
#
loop_
_entity.id
_entity.type
_entity.pdbx_description
1 polymer ?
#
loop_
_entity_poly.entity_id
_entity_poly.type
_entity_poly.pdbx_seq_one_letter_code
_entity_poly.pdbx_strand_id
1 'polypeptide(L)'
;MIRKLVLLAILIFSTQAHAQNMEDFTVKNIYFHMGVIAAFAEVVNMDVKQIGLSEMFTEEEASKWEPVVRHIAERNNVKYYRENDFLVTDLFDPARTDGKTLFLIYKGDTLEKYQTLKKKKAELIAQNKYDKAARRDIATAFGRLLDYSDEVIDRLIEGSDH
;
A
#
# COMPACT_ATOMS: atom_id res chain seq x y z
N MET A 1 2.97 72.80 2.30
CA MET A 1 2.80 71.78 1.23
C MET A 1 3.32 70.46 1.77
N ILE A 2 2.41 69.54 2.11
CA ILE A 2 2.72 68.28 2.80
C ILE A 2 3.21 67.26 1.77
N ARG A 3 4.46 66.81 1.90
CA ARG A 3 5.06 65.76 1.07
C ARG A 3 4.40 64.42 1.41
N LYS A 4 3.76 63.80 0.43
CA LYS A 4 3.14 62.47 0.53
C LYS A 4 4.23 61.42 0.81
N LEU A 5 4.09 60.71 1.93
CA LEU A 5 4.87 59.52 2.26
C LEU A 5 4.27 58.34 1.47
N VAL A 6 5.02 57.78 0.52
CA VAL A 6 4.62 56.56 -0.18
C VAL A 6 5.19 55.39 0.61
N LEU A 7 4.33 54.63 1.31
CA LEU A 7 4.70 53.35 1.90
C LEU A 7 4.73 52.30 0.79
N LEU A 8 5.92 51.78 0.49
CA LEU A 8 6.09 50.61 -0.38
C LEU A 8 5.78 49.36 0.44
N ALA A 9 4.59 48.79 0.26
CA ALA A 9 4.24 47.50 0.84
C ALA A 9 4.97 46.38 0.07
N ILE A 10 6.04 45.85 0.63
CA ILE A 10 6.72 44.66 0.11
C ILE A 10 5.85 43.45 0.49
N LEU A 11 5.07 42.96 -0.48
CA LEU A 11 4.40 41.66 -0.39
C LEU A 11 5.46 40.56 -0.51
N ILE A 12 5.90 40.06 0.66
CA ILE A 12 6.73 38.86 0.74
C ILE A 12 5.81 37.69 0.40
N PHE A 13 5.82 37.24 -0.84
CA PHE A 13 5.32 35.91 -1.20
C PHE A 13 6.28 34.90 -0.55
N SER A 14 5.96 34.43 0.66
CA SER A 14 6.57 33.22 1.20
C SER A 14 6.06 32.06 0.38
N THR A 15 6.77 31.71 -0.70
CA THR A 15 6.68 30.37 -1.28
C THR A 15 7.11 29.41 -0.17
N GLN A 16 6.14 28.79 0.51
CA GLN A 16 6.38 27.53 1.20
C GLN A 16 6.65 26.51 0.11
N ALA A 17 7.88 26.51 -0.41
CA ALA A 17 8.47 25.29 -0.93
C ALA A 17 8.45 24.34 0.25
N HIS A 18 7.49 23.43 0.25
CA HIS A 18 7.47 22.28 1.14
C HIS A 18 8.80 21.57 0.87
N ALA A 19 9.78 21.80 1.74
CA ALA A 19 11.00 21.02 1.72
C ALA A 19 10.53 19.59 1.95
N GLN A 20 10.50 18.79 0.88
CA GLN A 20 10.27 17.36 1.00
C GLN A 20 11.25 16.87 2.07
N ASN A 21 10.70 16.25 3.11
CA ASN A 21 11.47 15.82 4.26
C ASN A 21 12.52 14.83 3.75
N MET A 22 13.79 15.24 3.68
CA MET A 22 14.86 14.45 3.06
C MET A 22 15.20 13.16 3.84
N GLU A 23 14.55 12.92 4.98
CA GLU A 23 14.65 11.66 5.72
C GLU A 23 14.09 10.46 4.94
N ASP A 24 13.11 10.64 4.04
CA ASP A 24 12.46 9.54 3.33
C ASP A 24 13.38 8.84 2.31
N PHE A 25 14.46 9.51 1.88
CA PHE A 25 15.46 8.96 0.94
C PHE A 25 16.86 8.91 1.54
N THR A 26 16.97 8.62 2.84
CA THR A 26 18.27 8.15 3.36
C THR A 26 18.66 6.84 2.66
N VAL A 27 19.96 6.64 2.42
CA VAL A 27 20.51 5.39 1.86
C VAL A 27 19.97 4.16 2.60
N LYS A 28 19.76 4.29 3.91
CA LYS A 28 19.19 3.25 4.78
C LYS A 28 17.73 2.92 4.42
N ASN A 29 16.87 3.92 4.23
CA ASN A 29 15.47 3.71 3.84
C ASN A 29 15.38 3.10 2.44
N ILE A 30 16.24 3.54 1.52
CA ILE A 30 16.27 2.98 0.17
C ILE A 30 16.59 1.48 0.19
N TYR A 31 17.65 1.08 0.89
CA TYR A 31 18.03 -0.34 0.97
C TYR A 31 16.97 -1.19 1.69
N PHE A 32 16.26 -0.62 2.66
CA PHE A 32 15.20 -1.34 3.37
C PHE A 32 14.02 -1.69 2.45
N HIS A 33 13.40 -0.71 1.79
CA HIS A 33 12.26 -0.99 0.91
C HIS A 33 12.65 -1.86 -0.29
N MET A 34 13.83 -1.62 -0.87
CA MET A 34 14.38 -2.48 -1.92
C MET A 34 14.53 -3.93 -1.44
N GLY A 35 15.07 -4.12 -0.24
CA GLY A 35 15.24 -5.44 0.36
C GLY A 35 13.92 -6.16 0.56
N VAL A 36 12.90 -5.46 1.08
CA VAL A 36 11.54 -6.02 1.25
C VAL A 36 10.96 -6.47 -0.09
N ILE A 37 10.99 -5.59 -1.11
CA ILE A 37 10.44 -5.89 -2.44
C ILE A 37 11.20 -7.05 -3.09
N ALA A 38 12.54 -7.05 -3.01
CA ALA A 38 13.38 -8.10 -3.59
C ALA A 38 13.14 -9.46 -2.91
N ALA A 39 13.06 -9.50 -1.58
CA ALA A 39 12.78 -10.73 -0.85
C ALA A 39 11.42 -11.31 -1.23
N PHE A 40 10.37 -10.47 -1.31
CA PHE A 40 9.05 -10.92 -1.74
C PHE A 40 9.03 -11.39 -3.21
N ALA A 41 9.75 -10.70 -4.11
CA ALA A 41 9.87 -11.11 -5.49
C ALA A 41 10.52 -12.50 -5.63
N GLU A 42 11.56 -12.79 -4.84
CA GLU A 42 12.23 -14.10 -4.83
C GLU A 42 11.28 -15.21 -4.37
N VAL A 43 10.63 -15.05 -3.21
CA VAL A 43 9.74 -16.10 -2.67
C VAL A 43 8.47 -16.29 -3.51
N VAL A 44 7.99 -15.25 -4.20
CA VAL A 44 6.89 -15.37 -5.17
C VAL A 44 7.35 -16.12 -6.42
N ASN A 45 8.53 -15.80 -6.95
CA ASN A 45 9.07 -16.53 -8.09
C ASN A 45 9.23 -18.03 -7.78
N MET A 46 9.65 -18.37 -6.55
CA MET A 46 9.85 -19.74 -6.07
C MET A 46 8.57 -20.50 -5.66
N ASP A 47 7.37 -19.96 -5.88
CA ASP A 47 6.09 -20.57 -5.41
C ASP A 47 5.99 -20.74 -3.89
N VAL A 48 6.85 -20.09 -3.10
CA VAL A 48 6.78 -20.11 -1.63
C VAL A 48 5.65 -19.20 -1.15
N LYS A 49 5.45 -18.07 -1.84
CA LYS A 49 4.29 -17.21 -1.65
C LYS A 49 3.51 -17.04 -2.94
N GLN A 50 2.19 -17.03 -2.85
CA GLN A 50 1.34 -16.71 -4.00
C GLN A 50 1.31 -15.20 -4.29
N ILE A 51 1.45 -14.36 -3.26
CA ILE A 51 1.50 -12.89 -3.36
C ILE A 51 2.54 -12.31 -2.38
N GLY A 52 3.23 -11.27 -2.82
CA GLY A 52 4.07 -10.41 -1.98
C GLY A 52 3.48 -9.01 -1.90
N LEU A 53 3.56 -8.38 -0.73
CA LEU A 53 3.16 -6.99 -0.53
C LEU A 53 4.41 -6.15 -0.25
N SER A 54 4.59 -5.04 -0.94
CA SER A 54 5.52 -4.01 -0.49
C SER A 54 5.02 -3.36 0.80
N GLU A 55 5.81 -2.43 1.34
CA GLU A 55 5.28 -1.49 2.31
C GLU A 55 4.25 -0.53 1.71
N MET A 56 3.56 0.16 2.62
CA MET A 56 2.57 1.18 2.30
C MET A 56 3.28 2.51 2.03
N PHE A 57 2.94 3.13 0.92
CA PHE A 57 3.44 4.41 0.45
C PHE A 57 2.28 5.41 0.36
N THR A 58 2.61 6.69 0.37
CA THR A 58 1.77 7.70 -0.28
C THR A 58 1.80 7.49 -1.80
N GLU A 59 0.82 8.05 -2.52
CA GLU A 59 0.80 7.99 -3.98
C GLU A 59 2.03 8.65 -4.62
N GLU A 60 2.53 9.74 -4.02
CA GLU A 60 3.72 10.43 -4.47
C GLU A 60 4.98 9.56 -4.30
N GLU A 61 5.16 8.94 -3.13
CA GLU A 61 6.28 8.04 -2.87
C GLU A 61 6.23 6.80 -3.76
N ALA A 62 5.05 6.20 -3.95
CA ALA A 62 4.88 5.06 -4.85
C ALA A 62 5.39 5.39 -6.26
N SER A 63 5.10 6.58 -6.77
CA SER A 63 5.58 7.02 -8.08
C SER A 63 7.11 7.10 -8.16
N LYS A 64 7.79 7.45 -7.06
CA LYS A 64 9.26 7.45 -6.96
C LYS A 64 9.83 6.03 -6.89
N TRP A 65 9.11 5.11 -6.25
CA TRP A 65 9.51 3.72 -6.07
C TRP A 65 9.23 2.81 -7.26
N GLU A 66 8.26 3.15 -8.11
CA GLU A 66 7.81 2.31 -9.21
C GLU A 66 8.92 1.88 -10.19
N PRO A 67 9.90 2.73 -10.57
CA PRO A 67 11.02 2.29 -11.40
C PRO A 67 11.85 1.17 -10.75
N VAL A 68 12.03 1.23 -9.43
CA VAL A 68 12.79 0.23 -8.66
C VAL A 68 11.99 -1.08 -8.57
N VAL A 69 10.70 -0.99 -8.29
CA VAL A 69 9.79 -2.15 -8.26
C VAL A 69 9.79 -2.86 -9.61
N ARG A 70 9.68 -2.10 -10.71
CA ARG A 70 9.73 -2.64 -12.08
C ARG A 70 11.02 -3.42 -12.32
N HIS A 71 12.16 -2.82 -12.00
CA HIS A 71 13.46 -3.48 -12.18
C HIS A 71 13.58 -4.78 -11.37
N ILE A 72 13.12 -4.77 -10.11
CA ILE A 72 13.13 -5.97 -9.26
C ILE A 72 12.21 -7.05 -9.81
N ALA A 73 11.00 -6.68 -10.26
CA ALA A 73 10.03 -7.63 -10.81
C ALA A 73 10.56 -8.30 -12.09
N GLU A 74 11.12 -7.52 -13.02
CA GLU A 74 11.75 -8.02 -14.24
C GLU A 74 12.90 -8.98 -13.94
N ARG A 75 13.81 -8.61 -13.03
CA ARG A 75 14.96 -9.45 -12.64
C ARG A 75 14.54 -10.79 -12.03
N ASN A 76 13.41 -10.82 -11.31
CA ASN A 76 12.93 -12.01 -10.60
C ASN A 76 11.86 -12.79 -11.37
N ASN A 77 11.56 -12.45 -12.63
CA ASN A 77 10.52 -13.10 -13.43
C ASN A 77 9.12 -13.10 -12.78
N VAL A 78 8.80 -12.03 -12.06
CA VAL A 78 7.46 -11.80 -11.46
C VAL A 78 6.81 -10.57 -12.08
N LYS A 79 5.52 -10.42 -11.84
CA LYS A 79 4.76 -9.21 -12.20
C LYS A 79 4.55 -8.35 -10.96
N TYR A 80 4.25 -7.07 -11.19
CA TYR A 80 3.80 -6.18 -10.13
C TYR A 80 2.49 -5.49 -10.51
N TYR A 81 1.72 -5.07 -9.51
CA TYR A 81 0.53 -4.24 -9.65
C TYR A 81 0.57 -3.12 -8.62
N ARG A 82 0.43 -1.87 -9.09
CA ARG A 82 0.28 -0.71 -8.22
C ARG A 82 -1.16 -0.63 -7.73
N GLU A 83 -1.34 -0.87 -6.45
CA GLU A 83 -2.63 -0.80 -5.76
C GLU A 83 -2.74 0.52 -5.03
N ASN A 84 -3.67 1.37 -5.45
CA ASN A 84 -3.94 2.67 -4.84
C ASN A 84 -5.14 2.63 -3.87
N ASP A 85 -5.91 1.55 -3.86
CA ASP A 85 -7.11 1.34 -3.04
C ASP A 85 -7.03 -0.04 -2.38
N PHE A 86 -6.17 -0.18 -1.38
CA PHE A 86 -5.87 -1.48 -0.81
C PHE A 86 -7.11 -2.20 -0.23
N LEU A 87 -7.10 -3.54 -0.30
CA LEU A 87 -8.13 -4.37 0.32
C LEU A 87 -8.06 -4.30 1.86
N VAL A 88 -8.66 -3.27 2.44
CA VAL A 88 -8.78 -3.12 3.90
C VAL A 88 -9.66 -4.23 4.47
N THR A 89 -9.16 -4.98 5.44
CA THR A 89 -9.86 -6.09 6.12
C THR A 89 -9.48 -6.10 7.58
N ASP A 90 -10.12 -6.96 8.36
CA ASP A 90 -9.84 -7.13 9.80
C ASP A 90 -8.50 -7.84 10.08
N LEU A 91 -7.66 -8.07 9.06
CA LEU A 91 -6.30 -8.59 9.25
C LEU A 91 -5.29 -7.50 9.67
N PHE A 92 -5.57 -6.24 9.34
CA PHE A 92 -4.67 -5.11 9.52
C PHE A 92 -5.45 -3.90 10.02
N ASP A 93 -4.82 -3.10 10.89
CA ASP A 93 -5.36 -1.82 11.31
C ASP A 93 -5.61 -0.92 10.08
N PRO A 94 -6.86 -0.45 9.86
CA PRO A 94 -7.20 0.47 8.77
C PRO A 94 -6.32 1.72 8.73
N ALA A 95 -5.85 2.23 9.88
CA ALA A 95 -4.96 3.40 9.93
C ALA A 95 -3.63 3.17 9.20
N ARG A 96 -3.23 1.91 8.99
CA ARG A 96 -2.02 1.54 8.26
C ARG A 96 -2.27 1.30 6.78
N THR A 97 -3.51 1.12 6.37
CA THR A 97 -3.84 0.59 5.04
C THR A 97 -4.76 1.49 4.22
N ASP A 98 -5.62 2.27 4.87
CA ASP A 98 -6.63 3.09 4.21
C ASP A 98 -6.00 4.32 3.52
N GLY A 99 -6.42 4.56 2.27
CA GLY A 99 -5.86 5.60 1.41
C GLY A 99 -4.36 5.47 1.11
N LYS A 100 -3.77 4.30 1.32
CA LYS A 100 -2.35 4.04 1.03
C LYS A 100 -2.17 3.31 -0.31
N THR A 101 -1.01 3.54 -0.92
CA THR A 101 -0.59 2.85 -2.15
C THR A 101 0.45 1.79 -1.81
N LEU A 102 0.38 0.63 -2.46
CA LEU A 102 1.46 -0.37 -2.38
C LEU A 102 1.62 -1.14 -3.69
N PHE A 103 2.69 -1.91 -3.80
CA PHE A 103 2.96 -2.78 -4.93
C PHE A 103 2.72 -4.25 -4.56
N LEU A 104 1.74 -4.86 -5.22
CA LEU A 104 1.53 -6.30 -5.16
C LEU A 104 2.55 -6.95 -6.09
N ILE A 105 3.24 -7.96 -5.61
CA ILE A 105 4.21 -8.75 -6.35
C ILE A 105 3.58 -10.14 -6.55
N TYR A 106 3.48 -10.60 -7.79
CA TYR A 106 2.68 -11.79 -8.08
C TYR A 106 3.14 -12.53 -9.34
N LYS A 107 2.64 -13.74 -9.51
CA LYS A 107 2.68 -14.50 -10.77
C LYS A 107 1.35 -15.21 -11.01
N GLY A 108 1.18 -15.76 -12.23
CA GLY A 108 -0.03 -16.50 -12.58
C GLY A 108 -1.32 -15.68 -12.40
N ASP A 109 -2.31 -16.30 -11.77
CA ASP A 109 -3.67 -15.79 -11.57
C ASP A 109 -3.88 -15.05 -10.23
N THR A 110 -2.83 -14.89 -9.42
CA THR A 110 -2.94 -14.27 -8.08
C THR A 110 -3.59 -12.88 -8.11
N LEU A 111 -3.24 -12.03 -9.09
CA LEU A 111 -3.85 -10.70 -9.20
C LEU A 111 -5.35 -10.77 -9.46
N GLU A 112 -5.81 -11.75 -10.25
CA GLU A 112 -7.23 -11.96 -10.52
C GLU A 112 -7.97 -12.43 -9.25
N LYS A 113 -7.37 -13.35 -8.47
CA LYS A 113 -7.91 -13.78 -7.18
C LYS A 113 -8.06 -12.61 -6.20
N TYR A 114 -7.04 -11.77 -6.12
CA TYR A 114 -7.06 -10.55 -5.32
C TYR A 114 -8.16 -9.57 -5.78
N GLN A 115 -8.25 -9.27 -7.08
CA GLN A 115 -9.26 -8.36 -7.63
C GLN A 115 -10.69 -8.91 -7.47
N THR A 116 -10.86 -10.22 -7.62
CA THR A 116 -12.13 -10.91 -7.36
C THR A 116 -12.56 -10.72 -5.91
N LEU A 117 -11.63 -10.80 -4.96
CA LEU A 117 -11.91 -10.60 -3.56
C LEU A 117 -12.29 -9.14 -3.25
N LYS A 118 -11.60 -8.17 -3.85
CA LYS A 118 -12.00 -6.75 -3.78
C LYS A 118 -13.41 -6.53 -4.32
N LYS A 119 -13.73 -7.10 -5.47
CA LYS A 119 -15.05 -7.00 -6.09
C LYS A 119 -16.14 -7.59 -5.18
N LYS A 120 -15.91 -8.78 -4.61
CA LYS A 120 -16.83 -9.41 -3.66
C LYS A 120 -17.10 -8.51 -2.46
N LYS A 121 -16.06 -7.90 -1.87
CA LYS A 121 -16.23 -6.93 -0.76
C LYS A 121 -17.10 -5.75 -1.20
N ALA A 122 -16.81 -5.14 -2.35
CA ALA A 122 -17.57 -4.00 -2.88
C ALA A 122 -19.06 -4.34 -3.10
N GLU A 123 -19.34 -5.53 -3.64
CA GLU A 123 -20.72 -6.01 -3.85
C GLU A 123 -21.48 -6.21 -2.53
N LEU A 124 -20.81 -6.77 -1.50
CA LEU A 124 -21.39 -6.94 -0.17
C LEU A 124 -21.73 -5.59 0.47
N ILE A 125 -20.86 -4.59 0.32
CA ILE A 125 -21.09 -3.23 0.81
C ILE A 125 -22.29 -2.61 0.07
N ALA A 126 -22.31 -2.67 -1.26
CA ALA A 126 -23.40 -2.11 -2.07
C ALA A 126 -24.77 -2.73 -1.75
N GLN A 127 -24.79 -3.99 -1.32
CA GLN A 127 -26.00 -4.71 -0.93
C GLN A 127 -26.37 -4.54 0.56
N ASN A 128 -25.62 -3.76 1.35
CA ASN A 128 -25.76 -3.67 2.81
C ASN A 128 -25.63 -5.05 3.51
N LYS A 129 -24.78 -5.93 3.00
CA LYS A 129 -24.53 -7.29 3.51
C LYS A 129 -23.10 -7.47 4.05
N TYR A 130 -22.34 -6.39 4.19
CA TYR A 130 -20.98 -6.44 4.75
C TYR A 130 -21.00 -6.42 6.29
N ASP A 131 -21.69 -7.41 6.87
CA ASP A 131 -21.79 -7.62 8.32
C ASP A 131 -20.56 -8.33 8.91
N LYS A 132 -20.60 -8.69 10.21
CA LYS A 132 -19.48 -9.34 10.91
C LYS A 132 -19.05 -10.66 10.25
N ALA A 133 -19.99 -11.47 9.78
CA ALA A 133 -19.68 -12.74 9.14
C ALA A 133 -19.02 -12.50 7.77
N ALA A 134 -19.59 -11.59 6.98
CA ALA A 134 -19.04 -11.22 5.67
C ALA A 134 -17.65 -10.57 5.77
N ARG A 135 -17.41 -9.73 6.77
CA ARG A 135 -16.08 -9.16 7.08
C ARG A 135 -15.06 -10.25 7.36
N ARG A 136 -15.40 -11.19 8.25
CA ARG A 136 -14.54 -12.34 8.58
C ARG A 136 -14.24 -13.19 7.35
N ASP A 137 -15.25 -13.48 6.51
CA ASP A 137 -15.05 -14.26 5.29
C ASP A 137 -14.07 -13.60 4.31
N ILE A 138 -14.17 -12.28 4.12
CA ILE A 138 -13.24 -11.53 3.26
C ILE A 138 -11.84 -11.49 3.88
N ALA A 139 -11.72 -11.25 5.19
CA ALA A 139 -10.44 -11.26 5.90
C ALA A 139 -9.77 -12.64 5.82
N THR A 140 -10.49 -13.73 6.07
CA THR A 140 -9.95 -15.09 5.97
C THR A 140 -9.51 -15.42 4.55
N ALA A 141 -10.32 -15.09 3.54
CA ALA A 141 -9.94 -15.31 2.15
C ALA A 141 -8.69 -14.52 1.76
N PHE A 142 -8.55 -13.28 2.24
CA PHE A 142 -7.36 -12.48 1.98
C PHE A 142 -6.14 -13.03 2.72
N GLY A 143 -6.31 -13.47 3.96
CA GLY A 143 -5.24 -14.06 4.77
C GLY A 143 -4.69 -15.34 4.15
N ARG A 144 -5.59 -16.17 3.59
CA ARG A 144 -5.19 -17.35 2.80
C ARG A 144 -4.47 -16.96 1.52
N LEU A 145 -4.87 -15.87 0.86
CA LEU A 145 -4.13 -15.33 -0.28
C LEU A 145 -2.73 -14.86 0.13
N LEU A 146 -2.51 -14.48 1.39
CA LEU A 146 -1.19 -14.11 1.93
C LEU A 146 -0.37 -15.32 2.42
N ASP A 147 -0.87 -16.55 2.24
CA ASP A 147 -0.32 -17.80 2.78
C ASP A 147 -0.20 -17.81 4.31
N TYR A 148 -1.11 -17.15 5.02
CA TYR A 148 -1.22 -17.28 6.47
C TYR A 148 -1.96 -18.58 6.83
N SER A 149 -1.55 -19.22 7.92
CA SER A 149 -2.31 -20.35 8.48
C SER A 149 -3.62 -19.86 9.08
N ASP A 150 -4.61 -20.74 9.19
CA ASP A 150 -5.91 -20.40 9.77
C ASP A 150 -5.75 -19.88 11.21
N GLU A 151 -4.80 -20.41 12.01
CA GLU A 151 -4.52 -19.91 13.36
C GLU A 151 -3.95 -18.49 13.37
N VAL A 152 -3.10 -18.15 12.41
CA VAL A 152 -2.55 -16.78 12.27
C VAL A 152 -3.65 -15.82 11.85
N ILE A 153 -4.51 -16.23 10.92
CA ILE A 153 -5.66 -15.45 10.46
C ILE A 153 -6.60 -15.15 11.62
N ASP A 154 -6.97 -16.18 12.38
CA ASP A 154 -7.88 -16.04 13.52
C ASP A 154 -7.32 -15.07 14.57
N ARG A 155 -6.05 -15.23 14.92
CA ARG A 155 -5.36 -14.34 15.85
C ARG A 155 -5.32 -12.89 15.36
N LEU A 156 -5.09 -12.66 14.07
CA LEU A 156 -5.07 -11.30 13.50
C LEU A 156 -6.46 -10.66 13.52
N ILE A 157 -7.50 -11.42 13.19
CA ILE A 157 -8.88 -10.93 13.22
C ILE A 157 -9.32 -10.61 14.65
N GLU A 158 -9.04 -11.49 15.61
CA GLU A 158 -9.36 -11.28 17.03
C GLU A 158 -8.59 -10.09 17.64
N GLY A 159 -7.33 -9.90 17.23
CA GLY A 159 -6.52 -8.76 17.66
C GLY A 159 -6.93 -7.42 17.04
N SER A 160 -7.78 -7.45 16.00
CA SER A 160 -8.25 -6.26 15.27
C SER A 160 -9.67 -5.84 15.63
N ASP A 161 -10.31 -6.49 16.62
CA ASP A 161 -11.58 -6.01 17.20
C ASP A 161 -11.34 -4.64 17.89
N HIS A 162 -11.65 -3.57 17.17
CA HIS A 162 -11.67 -2.17 17.63
C HIS A 162 -13.08 -1.59 17.50
#